data_AF-A0A527G765-F1
#
_entry.id   AF-A0A527G765-F1
#
_cell.length_a   1.000
_cell.length_b   1.000
_cell.length_c   1.000
_cell.angle_alpha   90.00
_cell.angle_beta   90.00
_cell.angle_gamma   90.00
#
_symmetry.space_group_name_H-M   'P 1'
#
loop_
_entity.id
_entity.type
_entity.pdbx_description
1 polymer ?
#
loop_
_entity_poly.entity_id
_entity_poly.type
_entity_poly.pdbx_seq_one_letter_code
_entity_poly.pdbx_strand_id
1 'polypeptide(L)'
;MSDLIRISRRRLLASGGKAAVIMAAAGIAPQFIRPGRAYAADALAPGMIGGPTGFEGAERYQYGADTPEGRAIEAAKALKGAGKAPAKIVLGLSDGSIGQLTQPFPAGAPSIK
;
A
#
# COMPACT_ATOMS: atom_id res chain seq x y z
N MET A 1 -39.50 -9.58 -40.21
CA MET A 1 -38.72 -10.59 -39.48
C MET A 1 -37.43 -9.94 -39.04
N SER A 2 -37.34 -9.51 -37.79
CA SER A 2 -36.17 -8.80 -37.26
C SER A 2 -35.43 -9.75 -36.32
N ASP A 3 -34.36 -10.37 -36.80
CA ASP A 3 -33.47 -11.20 -35.99
C ASP A 3 -32.69 -10.30 -35.02
N LEU A 4 -33.19 -10.20 -33.79
CA LEU A 4 -32.50 -9.54 -32.69
C LEU A 4 -31.22 -10.33 -32.37
N ILE A 5 -30.07 -9.67 -32.53
CA ILE A 5 -28.72 -10.22 -32.29
C ILE A 5 -28.65 -10.83 -30.89
N ARG A 6 -28.78 -12.16 -30.81
CA ARG A 6 -28.78 -12.91 -29.54
C ARG A 6 -27.34 -13.16 -29.09
N ILE A 7 -26.73 -12.18 -28.42
CA ILE A 7 -25.39 -12.33 -27.83
C ILE A 7 -25.49 -13.26 -26.61
N SER A 8 -24.83 -14.41 -26.67
CA SER A 8 -24.77 -15.32 -25.51
C SER A 8 -23.83 -14.76 -24.43
N ARG A 9 -24.12 -15.04 -23.15
CA ARG A 9 -23.28 -14.61 -22.01
C ARG A 9 -21.81 -15.00 -22.19
N ARG A 10 -21.55 -16.20 -22.73
CA ARG A 10 -20.19 -16.67 -23.06
C ARG A 10 -19.52 -15.77 -24.10
N ARG A 11 -20.26 -15.35 -25.13
CA ARG A 11 -19.73 -14.48 -26.20
C ARG A 11 -19.50 -13.07 -25.70
N LEU A 12 -20.37 -12.54 -24.84
CA LEU A 12 -20.20 -11.26 -24.14
C LEU A 12 -18.95 -11.26 -23.25
N LEU A 13 -18.74 -12.31 -22.46
CA LEU A 13 -17.57 -12.45 -21.59
C LEU A 13 -16.28 -12.59 -22.42
N ALA A 14 -16.31 -13.39 -23.49
CA ALA A 14 -15.17 -13.55 -24.38
C ALA A 14 -14.82 -12.25 -25.14
N SER A 15 -15.81 -11.46 -25.55
CA SER A 15 -15.57 -10.15 -26.18
C SER A 15 -15.11 -9.09 -25.17
N GLY A 16 -15.70 -9.07 -23.97
CA GLY A 16 -15.33 -8.14 -22.90
C GLY A 16 -13.90 -8.35 -22.40
N GLY A 17 -13.48 -9.61 -22.23
CA GLY A 17 -12.10 -9.94 -21.83
C GLY A 17 -11.07 -9.52 -22.88
N LYS A 18 -11.36 -9.72 -24.17
CA LYS A 18 -10.45 -9.30 -25.26
C LYS A 18 -10.33 -7.78 -25.36
N ALA A 19 -11.43 -7.05 -25.21
CA ALA A 19 -11.42 -5.59 -25.20
C ALA A 19 -10.60 -5.04 -24.01
N ALA A 20 -10.73 -5.64 -22.82
CA ALA A 20 -9.95 -5.24 -21.65
C ALA A 20 -8.43 -5.42 -21.86
N VAL A 21 -8.01 -6.53 -22.48
CA VAL A 21 -6.59 -6.80 -22.77
C VAL A 21 -6.03 -5.83 -23.82
N ILE A 22 -6.79 -5.53 -24.87
CA ILE A 22 -6.36 -4.59 -25.92
C ILE A 22 -6.24 -3.17 -25.35
N MET A 23 -7.21 -2.74 -24.54
CA MET A 23 -7.15 -1.43 -23.86
C MET A 23 -5.99 -1.36 -22.86
N ALA A 24 -5.66 -2.47 -22.19
CA ALA A 24 -4.47 -2.53 -21.33
C ALA A 24 -3.16 -2.43 -22.12
N ALA A 25 -3.04 -3.13 -23.25
CA ALA A 25 -1.87 -3.05 -24.13
C ALA A 25 -1.70 -1.67 -24.78
N ALA A 26 -2.80 -0.97 -25.06
CA ALA A 26 -2.80 0.40 -25.59
C ALA A 26 -2.61 1.49 -24.51
N GLY A 27 -2.43 1.12 -23.24
CA GLY A 27 -2.24 2.07 -22.13
C GLY A 27 -3.50 2.80 -21.67
N ILE A 28 -4.69 2.41 -22.16
CA ILE A 28 -5.99 3.04 -21.86
C ILE A 28 -6.75 2.25 -20.77
N ALA A 29 -6.03 1.47 -19.95
CA ALA A 29 -6.66 0.76 -18.84
C ALA A 29 -7.24 1.78 -17.83
N PRO A 30 -8.48 1.58 -17.33
CA PRO A 30 -9.04 2.40 -16.27
C PRO A 30 -8.09 2.42 -15.08
N GLN A 31 -7.64 3.61 -14.69
CA GLN A 31 -6.67 3.80 -13.60
C GLN A 31 -7.20 3.35 -12.21
N PHE A 32 -8.46 2.93 -12.14
CA PHE A 32 -9.12 2.40 -10.95
C PHE A 32 -8.71 0.97 -10.59
N ILE A 33 -8.19 0.17 -11.54
CA ILE A 33 -7.57 -1.13 -11.23
C ILE A 33 -6.05 -0.94 -11.25
N ARG A 34 -5.55 -0.10 -10.34
CA ARG A 34 -4.13 -0.11 -9.97
C ARG A 34 -3.97 -1.01 -8.75
N PRO A 35 -3.42 -2.22 -8.87
CA PRO A 35 -3.23 -3.15 -7.74
C PRO A 35 -2.11 -2.71 -6.77
N GLY A 36 -1.97 -1.41 -6.48
CA GLY A 36 -0.78 -0.86 -5.83
C GLY A 36 -0.96 0.39 -4.97
N ARG A 37 -2.17 0.91 -4.74
CA ARG A 37 -2.34 1.96 -3.73
C ARG A 37 -2.28 1.35 -2.33
N ALA A 38 -1.06 1.11 -1.84
CA ALA A 38 -0.81 1.22 -0.42
C ALA A 38 -1.29 2.62 -0.01
N TYR A 39 -2.24 2.68 0.93
CA TYR A 39 -3.08 3.83 1.28
C TYR A 39 -2.32 5.13 1.68
N ALA A 40 -0.99 5.12 1.64
CA ALA A 40 -0.11 6.23 2.02
C ALA A 40 0.69 6.84 0.85
N ALA A 41 0.74 6.22 -0.33
CA ALA A 41 1.68 6.63 -1.40
C ALA A 41 1.49 8.07 -1.90
N ASP A 42 0.26 8.60 -1.84
CA ASP A 42 -0.07 9.96 -2.30
C ASP A 42 0.26 11.06 -1.28
N ALA A 43 0.60 10.69 -0.05
CA ALA A 43 0.93 11.62 1.04
C ALA A 43 2.42 11.58 1.45
N LEU A 44 3.23 10.82 0.70
CA LEU A 44 4.67 10.78 0.90
C LEU A 44 5.36 11.97 0.22
N ALA A 45 6.39 12.48 0.88
CA ALA A 45 7.29 13.47 0.31
C ALA A 45 8.02 12.89 -0.92
N PRO A 46 8.46 13.74 -1.86
CA PRO A 46 9.18 13.27 -3.06
C PRO A 46 10.37 12.38 -2.71
N GLY A 47 10.44 11.20 -3.34
CA GLY A 47 11.52 10.23 -3.12
C GLY A 47 11.35 9.31 -1.90
N MET A 48 10.29 9.49 -1.10
CA MET A 48 10.00 8.61 0.03
C MET A 48 9.15 7.41 -0.42
N ILE A 49 9.42 6.24 0.17
CA ILE A 49 8.78 4.97 -0.19
C ILE A 49 7.84 4.45 0.89
N GLY A 50 7.88 5.06 2.08
CA GLY A 50 6.92 4.86 3.16
C GLY A 50 7.26 5.69 4.40
N GLY A 51 6.51 5.46 5.47
CA GLY A 51 6.59 6.24 6.70
C GLY A 51 5.24 6.87 7.07
N PRO A 52 5.19 7.61 8.18
CA PRO A 52 3.98 8.25 8.65
C PRO A 52 3.55 9.42 7.76
N THR A 53 2.24 9.67 7.73
CA THR A 53 1.59 10.73 6.96
C THR A 53 0.43 11.30 7.78
N GLY A 54 -0.01 12.54 7.48
CA GLY A 54 -1.25 13.09 8.05
C GLY A 54 -1.08 13.98 9.30
N PHE A 55 0.14 14.40 9.62
CA PHE A 55 0.41 15.45 10.62
C PHE A 55 1.56 16.36 10.15
N GLU A 56 1.60 17.59 10.67
CA GLU A 56 2.66 18.55 10.35
C GLU A 56 4.03 18.05 10.84
N GLY A 57 5.04 18.05 9.97
CA GLY A 57 6.37 17.53 10.31
C GLY A 57 6.56 16.05 10.00
N ALA A 58 5.52 15.34 9.55
CA ALA A 58 5.58 13.90 9.25
C ALA A 58 6.65 13.54 8.20
N GLU A 59 6.95 14.45 7.27
CA GLU A 59 7.95 14.29 6.22
C GLU A 59 9.35 13.96 6.75
N ARG A 60 9.68 14.40 7.97
CA ARG A 60 10.97 14.11 8.62
C ARG A 60 11.12 12.67 9.10
N TYR A 61 10.00 11.96 9.24
CA TYR A 61 9.94 10.58 9.72
C TYR A 61 9.70 9.58 8.59
N GLN A 62 9.70 10.04 7.33
CA GLN A 62 9.54 9.20 6.16
C GLN A 62 10.87 8.60 5.71
N TYR A 63 10.78 7.48 5.00
CA TYR A 63 11.91 6.62 4.68
C TYR A 63 12.14 6.58 3.16
N GLY A 64 13.38 6.89 2.76
CA GLY A 64 13.82 6.78 1.37
C GLY A 64 14.32 5.38 1.02
N ALA A 65 14.59 5.13 -0.27
CA ALA A 65 15.04 3.83 -0.78
C ALA A 65 16.37 3.34 -0.14
N ASP A 66 17.26 4.26 0.22
CA ASP A 66 18.59 3.93 0.75
C ASP A 66 18.59 3.66 2.27
N THR A 67 17.45 3.87 2.93
CA THR A 67 17.32 3.67 4.37
C THR A 67 17.06 2.19 4.72
N PRO A 68 17.55 1.70 5.87
CA PRO A 68 17.20 0.36 6.36
C PRO A 68 15.69 0.12 6.44
N GLU A 69 14.94 1.14 6.89
CA GLU A 69 13.49 1.12 7.03
C GLU A 69 12.82 1.01 5.66
N GLY A 70 13.32 1.76 4.67
CA GLY A 70 12.88 1.66 3.28
C GLY A 70 13.05 0.26 2.70
N ARG A 71 14.21 -0.38 2.94
CA ARG A 71 14.44 -1.78 2.52
C ARG A 71 13.45 -2.76 3.17
N ALA A 72 13.14 -2.57 4.44
CA ALA A 72 12.16 -3.39 5.14
C ALA A 72 10.74 -3.22 4.55
N ILE A 73 10.36 -2.01 4.16
CA ILE A 73 9.07 -1.71 3.52
C ILE A 73 8.96 -2.41 2.17
N GLU A 74 9.98 -2.34 1.32
CA GLU A 74 9.98 -3.04 0.03
C GLU A 74 9.95 -4.56 0.19
N ALA A 75 10.68 -5.11 1.15
CA ALA A 75 10.60 -6.53 1.49
C ALA A 75 9.18 -6.94 1.92
N ALA A 76 8.51 -6.12 2.75
CA ALA A 76 7.13 -6.37 3.17
C ALA A 76 6.15 -6.31 1.98
N LYS A 77 6.30 -5.35 1.06
CA LYS A 77 5.52 -5.27 -0.19
C LYS A 77 5.72 -6.51 -1.06
N ALA A 78 6.97 -6.96 -1.22
CA ALA A 78 7.29 -8.15 -1.98
C ALA A 78 6.67 -9.42 -1.38
N LEU A 79 6.75 -9.59 -0.06
CA LEU A 79 6.10 -10.69 0.66
C LEU A 79 4.58 -10.67 0.46
N LYS A 80 3.96 -9.48 0.47
CA LYS A 80 2.52 -9.34 0.25
C LYS A 80 2.14 -9.70 -1.19
N GLY A 81 2.89 -9.21 -2.17
CA GLY A 81 2.69 -9.54 -3.58
C GLY A 81 2.86 -11.04 -3.87
N ALA A 82 3.78 -11.70 -3.18
CA ALA A 82 3.98 -13.15 -3.27
C ALA A 82 2.93 -13.98 -2.51
N GLY A 83 1.98 -13.36 -1.81
CA GLY A 83 1.01 -14.06 -0.96
C GLY A 83 1.62 -14.72 0.27
N LYS A 84 2.85 -14.32 0.67
CA LYS A 84 3.62 -14.88 1.78
C LYS A 84 3.70 -13.95 3.00
N ALA A 85 3.13 -12.76 2.91
CA ALA A 85 3.13 -11.83 4.03
C ALA A 85 2.36 -12.44 5.22
N PRO A 86 2.93 -12.41 6.44
CA PRO A 86 2.22 -12.86 7.62
C PRO A 86 1.00 -11.96 7.85
N ALA A 87 -0.10 -12.56 8.30
CA ALA A 87 -1.29 -11.80 8.71
C ALA A 87 -1.05 -10.96 9.98
N LYS A 88 -0.09 -11.38 10.82
CA LYS A 88 0.26 -10.75 12.09
C LYS A 88 1.78 -10.76 12.28
N ILE A 89 2.34 -9.61 12.66
CA ILE A 89 3.72 -9.50 13.13
C ILE A 89 3.70 -9.64 14.65
N VAL A 90 4.51 -10.56 15.19
CA VAL A 90 4.67 -10.74 16.63
C VAL A 90 6.06 -10.24 17.00
N LEU A 91 6.10 -9.17 17.80
CA LEU A 91 7.34 -8.58 18.31
C LEU A 91 7.46 -8.91 19.80
N GLY A 92 8.58 -9.52 20.18
CA GLY A 92 8.92 -9.70 21.59
C GLY A 92 9.41 -8.37 22.17
N LEU A 93 8.77 -7.92 23.25
CA LEU A 93 9.16 -6.72 23.98
C LEU A 93 9.54 -7.13 25.40
N SER A 94 10.51 -6.44 26.00
CA SER A 94 10.83 -6.62 27.41
C SER A 94 9.74 -6.00 28.29
N ASP A 95 9.49 -6.59 29.47
CA ASP A 95 8.45 -6.10 30.40
C ASP A 95 8.63 -4.63 30.77
N GLY A 96 9.87 -4.16 30.92
CA GLY A 96 10.18 -2.76 31.21
C GLY A 96 9.80 -1.77 30.09
N SER A 97 9.59 -2.25 28.87
CA SER A 97 9.20 -1.40 27.72
C SER A 97 7.69 -1.21 27.61
N ILE A 98 6.88 -2.04 28.29
CA ILE A 98 5.41 -2.00 28.20
C ILE A 98 4.86 -0.67 28.70
N GLY A 99 5.47 -0.09 29.75
CA GLY A 99 5.07 1.21 30.29
C GLY A 99 5.14 2.34 29.26
N GLN A 100 6.10 2.30 28.33
CA GLN A 100 6.24 3.32 27.29
C GLN A 100 5.18 3.23 26.19
N LEU A 101 4.57 2.07 25.99
CA LEU A 101 3.54 1.85 24.98
C LEU A 101 2.13 2.09 25.53
N THR A 102 1.95 1.92 26.83
CA THR A 102 0.64 1.99 27.49
C THR A 102 0.41 3.32 28.19
N GLN A 103 1.47 4.04 28.57
CA GLN A 103 1.38 5.36 29.19
C GLN A 103 1.94 6.41 28.24
N PRO A 104 1.20 7.51 27.97
CA PRO A 104 1.74 8.62 27.20
C PRO A 104 2.93 9.24 27.95
N PHE A 105 3.84 9.85 27.19
CA PHE A 105 4.96 10.56 27.77
C PHE A 105 4.42 11.68 28.71
N PRO A 106 4.95 11.85 29.93
CA PRO A 106 4.38 12.78 30.89
C PRO A 106 4.39 14.23 30.37
N ALA A 107 3.29 14.94 30.59
CA ALA A 107 3.19 16.35 30.22
C ALA A 107 4.25 17.18 30.98
N GLY A 108 5.06 17.94 30.25
CA GLY A 108 6.12 18.78 30.82
C GLY A 108 7.38 18.03 31.24
N ALA A 109 7.51 16.73 30.96
CA ALA A 109 8.77 16.02 31.20
C ALA A 109 9.90 16.60 30.33
N PRO A 110 11.13 16.72 30.87
CA PRO A 110 12.25 17.26 30.14
C PRO A 110 12.58 16.36 28.93
N SER A 111 12.64 16.97 27.74
CA SER A 111 13.20 16.30 26.56
C SER A 111 14.72 16.29 26.68
N ILE A 112 15.32 15.11 26.47
CA ILE A 112 16.78 14.99 26.32
C ILE A 112 17.11 15.66 24.98
N LYS A 113 17.86 16.77 25.04
CA LYS A 113 18.46 17.43 23.88
C LYS A 113 19.80 16.80 23.55
#